data_AF-A0A922CHD0-F1
#
_entry.id   AF-A0A922CHD0-F1
#
_cell.length_a   1.000
_cell.length_b   1.000
_cell.length_c   1.000
_cell.angle_alpha   90.00
_cell.angle_beta   90.00
_cell.angle_gamma   90.00
#
_symmetry.space_group_name_H-M   'P 1'
#
loop_
_entity.id
_entity.type
_entity.pdbx_description
1 polymer ?
#
loop_
_entity_poly.entity_id
_entity_poly.type
_entity_poly.pdbx_seq_one_letter_code
_entity_poly.pdbx_strand_id
1 'polypeptide(L)'
;MTNSQDEEYGIGYDCPPVSNMFDLVSTIAGGSMTAAKCLVLGMADVAINWCGGWHHAHRVGADGFCYVNDIVIAIEKLLKKFPKILYIDLDVHHGNGVQDAYSSSKSVFTLSFHKYEPGFYPGSGSINDIGSSKGKGYSCNFPLHELYSDDTIEYVFEKVFNSVYSYFNPDAIVVQCGADALARDPHGGAQLTTRGYCSCVRMVLDKRKPTMLLGGGGYKHTNAARLWTSITAMVAGIDIDDSIPEHDDWPIYGPDYMLTIEPTLAKDNNKKEYLDDCINKINGNFIKYSIEDNYCVMVIIELLCKTIHGSTQKKIFFIFFR
;
A
#
# COMPACT_ATOMS: atom_id res chain seq x y z
N MET A 1 -17.98 -10.94 -26.86
CA MET A 1 -17.23 -12.22 -26.83
C MET A 1 -15.77 -11.84 -26.84
N THR A 2 -15.04 -12.10 -25.75
CA THR A 2 -13.59 -11.97 -25.67
C THR A 2 -12.96 -12.95 -26.66
N ASN A 3 -11.91 -12.54 -27.36
CA ASN A 3 -11.13 -13.46 -28.20
C ASN A 3 -10.08 -14.18 -27.34
N SER A 4 -9.42 -15.22 -27.85
CA SER A 4 -8.47 -16.03 -27.07
C SER A 4 -7.24 -15.24 -26.59
N GLN A 5 -6.90 -14.11 -27.23
CA GLN A 5 -5.82 -13.23 -26.77
C GLN A 5 -6.28 -12.36 -25.61
N ASP A 6 -7.53 -11.90 -25.60
CA ASP A 6 -8.09 -11.12 -24.50
C ASP A 6 -8.00 -11.92 -23.19
N GLU A 7 -8.39 -13.20 -23.21
CA GLU A 7 -8.31 -14.09 -22.05
C GLU A 7 -6.86 -14.32 -21.58
N GLU A 8 -5.88 -14.39 -22.50
CA GLU A 8 -4.46 -14.51 -22.17
C GLU A 8 -3.93 -13.29 -21.39
N TYR A 9 -4.46 -12.10 -21.68
CA TYR A 9 -4.14 -10.86 -20.98
C TYR A 9 -5.09 -10.54 -19.82
N GLY A 10 -5.90 -11.51 -19.37
CA GLY A 10 -6.83 -11.32 -18.26
C GLY A 10 -8.02 -10.40 -18.58
N ILE A 11 -8.25 -10.07 -19.86
CA ILE A 11 -9.42 -9.29 -20.29
C ILE A 11 -10.61 -10.24 -20.41
N GLY A 12 -11.61 -10.04 -19.57
CA GLY A 12 -12.63 -11.05 -19.31
C GLY A 12 -13.75 -10.58 -18.40
N TYR A 13 -14.08 -11.42 -17.42
CA TYR A 13 -15.22 -11.21 -16.53
C TYR A 13 -15.02 -10.02 -15.59
N ASP A 14 -13.93 -10.04 -14.83
CA ASP A 14 -13.55 -9.00 -13.88
C ASP A 14 -12.85 -7.82 -14.56
N CYS A 15 -12.15 -8.04 -15.67
CA CYS A 15 -11.58 -6.96 -16.50
C CYS A 15 -12.27 -6.91 -17.88
N PRO A 16 -13.53 -6.45 -17.98
CA PRO A 16 -14.24 -6.42 -19.25
C PRO A 16 -13.59 -5.48 -20.29
N PRO A 17 -13.65 -5.81 -21.59
CA PRO A 17 -13.19 -4.88 -22.62
C PRO A 17 -14.02 -3.59 -22.57
N VAL A 18 -13.34 -2.45 -22.49
CA VAL A 18 -13.98 -1.12 -22.54
C VAL A 18 -13.61 -0.40 -23.83
N SER A 19 -14.56 0.35 -24.41
CA SER A 19 -14.39 0.96 -25.75
C SER A 19 -13.26 1.98 -25.83
N ASN A 20 -12.98 2.70 -24.75
CA ASN A 20 -11.93 3.72 -24.66
C ASN A 20 -10.80 3.30 -23.70
N MET A 21 -10.42 2.02 -23.72
CA MET A 21 -9.44 1.44 -22.80
C MET A 21 -8.15 2.26 -22.72
N PHE A 22 -7.58 2.61 -23.88
CA PHE A 22 -6.31 3.33 -23.94
C PHE A 22 -6.38 4.70 -23.24
N ASP A 23 -7.46 5.46 -23.46
CA ASP A 23 -7.63 6.77 -22.85
C ASP A 23 -7.86 6.66 -21.33
N LEU A 24 -8.64 5.66 -20.91
CA LEU A 24 -8.87 5.36 -19.48
C LEU A 24 -7.56 5.07 -18.76
N VAL A 25 -6.80 4.07 -19.24
CA VAL A 25 -5.55 3.65 -18.59
C VAL A 25 -4.48 4.74 -18.67
N SER A 26 -4.42 5.49 -19.77
CA SER A 26 -3.48 6.60 -19.94
C SER A 26 -3.79 7.76 -18.99
N THR A 27 -5.06 8.05 -18.75
CA THR A 27 -5.49 9.10 -17.81
C THR A 27 -5.12 8.74 -16.39
N ILE A 28 -5.43 7.50 -15.97
CA ILE A 28 -5.14 7.01 -14.62
C ILE A 28 -3.62 6.97 -14.37
N ALA A 29 -2.86 6.32 -15.26
CA ALA A 29 -1.40 6.26 -15.17
C ALA A 29 -0.76 7.65 -15.25
N GLY A 30 -1.28 8.53 -16.11
CA GLY A 30 -0.84 9.91 -16.25
C GLY A 30 -1.04 10.73 -14.98
N GLY A 31 -2.16 10.55 -14.28
CA GLY A 31 -2.45 11.17 -12.99
C GLY A 31 -1.42 10.80 -11.93
N SER A 32 -1.20 9.50 -11.71
CA SER A 32 -0.25 9.00 -10.71
C SER A 32 1.20 9.34 -11.06
N MET A 33 1.58 9.26 -12.34
CA MET A 33 2.90 9.71 -12.80
C MET A 33 3.11 11.22 -12.59
N THR A 34 2.06 12.03 -12.75
CA THR A 34 2.10 13.48 -12.51
C THR A 34 2.22 13.79 -11.02
N ALA A 35 1.43 13.12 -10.17
CA ALA A 35 1.55 13.23 -8.71
C ALA A 35 2.97 12.88 -8.23
N ALA A 36 3.53 11.76 -8.69
CA ALA A 36 4.92 11.38 -8.41
C ALA A 36 5.93 12.43 -8.90
N LYS A 37 5.70 13.02 -10.09
CA LYS A 37 6.56 14.09 -10.62
C LYS A 37 6.53 15.34 -9.72
N CYS A 38 5.37 15.73 -9.19
CA CYS A 38 5.26 16.84 -8.24
C CYS A 38 6.12 16.61 -6.99
N LEU A 39 6.06 15.41 -6.41
CA LEU A 39 6.90 15.03 -5.25
C LEU A 39 8.40 15.02 -5.60
N VAL A 40 8.77 14.44 -6.75
CA VAL A 40 10.16 14.44 -7.24
C VAL A 40 10.69 15.87 -7.42
N LEU A 41 9.87 16.78 -7.94
CA LEU A 41 10.27 18.17 -8.14
C LEU A 41 10.20 19.03 -6.86
N GLY A 42 9.69 18.48 -5.75
CA GLY A 42 9.49 19.24 -4.51
C GLY A 42 8.41 20.32 -4.64
N MET A 43 7.44 20.13 -5.54
CA MET A 43 6.31 21.05 -5.72
C MET A 43 5.21 20.85 -4.68
N ALA A 44 5.21 19.70 -3.99
CA ALA A 44 4.29 19.36 -2.94
C ALA A 44 4.94 18.38 -1.95
N ASP A 45 4.52 18.41 -0.70
CA ASP A 45 4.85 17.39 0.31
C ASP A 45 3.93 16.17 0.21
N VAL A 46 2.66 16.41 -0.16
CA VAL A 46 1.65 15.38 -0.40
C VAL A 46 1.03 15.58 -1.78
N ALA A 47 0.91 14.51 -2.57
CA ALA A 47 0.25 14.53 -3.87
C ALA A 47 -0.86 13.46 -3.91
N ILE A 48 -2.04 13.82 -4.39
CA ILE A 48 -3.24 12.97 -4.34
C ILE A 48 -3.72 12.65 -5.75
N ASN A 49 -4.05 11.38 -6.02
CA ASN A 49 -4.78 10.94 -7.21
C ASN A 49 -5.83 9.86 -6.84
N TRP A 50 -7.06 10.27 -6.55
CA TRP A 50 -8.14 9.34 -6.19
C TRP A 50 -8.60 8.44 -7.34
N CYS A 51 -8.30 8.79 -8.59
CA CYS A 51 -8.61 7.94 -9.75
C CYS A 51 -7.61 6.78 -9.94
N GLY A 52 -6.46 6.83 -9.25
CA GLY A 52 -5.42 5.79 -9.29
C GLY A 52 -5.57 4.75 -8.19
N GLY A 53 -4.53 3.95 -7.98
CA GLY A 53 -4.51 2.91 -6.95
C GLY A 53 -4.90 1.52 -7.46
N TRP A 54 -4.70 1.26 -8.76
CA TRP A 54 -5.11 0.03 -9.44
C TRP A 54 -4.05 -1.06 -9.22
N HIS A 55 -4.09 -1.66 -8.03
CA HIS A 55 -2.99 -2.45 -7.48
C HIS A 55 -2.88 -3.89 -7.99
N HIS A 56 -3.91 -4.43 -8.65
CA HIS A 56 -3.94 -5.83 -9.09
C HIS A 56 -3.26 -6.07 -10.45
N ALA A 57 -3.17 -5.04 -11.29
CA ALA A 57 -2.60 -5.18 -12.64
C ALA A 57 -1.15 -5.70 -12.58
N HIS A 58 -0.85 -6.71 -13.39
CA HIS A 58 0.47 -7.33 -13.49
C HIS A 58 1.25 -6.79 -14.70
N ARG A 59 2.52 -7.19 -14.82
CA ARG A 59 3.36 -6.82 -15.98
C ARG A 59 2.77 -7.34 -17.30
N VAL A 60 2.17 -8.52 -17.27
CA VAL A 60 1.55 -9.18 -18.42
C VAL A 60 0.19 -9.69 -17.96
N GLY A 61 -0.82 -8.83 -18.01
CA GLY A 61 -2.21 -9.18 -17.70
C GLY A 61 -2.92 -8.15 -16.83
N ALA A 62 -4.18 -7.88 -17.18
CA ALA A 62 -5.14 -7.24 -16.30
C ALA A 62 -5.65 -8.24 -15.26
N ASP A 63 -6.03 -7.76 -14.08
CA ASP A 63 -6.56 -8.58 -13.00
C ASP A 63 -7.39 -7.68 -12.06
N GLY A 64 -8.51 -8.16 -11.52
CA GLY A 64 -9.25 -7.47 -10.46
C GLY A 64 -9.63 -6.03 -10.79
N PHE A 65 -10.27 -5.80 -11.94
CA PHE A 65 -10.63 -4.48 -12.49
C PHE A 65 -9.43 -3.58 -12.87
N CYS A 66 -8.19 -4.02 -12.68
CA CYS A 66 -6.99 -3.23 -12.92
C CYS A 66 -6.34 -3.63 -14.24
N TYR A 67 -6.32 -2.70 -15.20
CA TYR A 67 -5.74 -2.92 -16.54
C TYR A 67 -4.31 -2.38 -16.68
N VAL A 68 -3.94 -1.40 -15.85
CA VAL A 68 -2.61 -0.82 -15.76
C VAL A 68 -2.27 -0.61 -14.29
N ASN A 69 -1.03 -0.89 -13.91
CA ASN A 69 -0.58 -0.63 -12.55
C ASN A 69 0.01 0.79 -12.47
N ASP A 70 -0.86 1.78 -12.26
CA ASP A 70 -0.46 3.18 -12.15
C ASP A 70 0.47 3.43 -10.95
N ILE A 71 0.32 2.62 -9.91
CA ILE A 71 1.15 2.64 -8.70
C ILE A 71 2.60 2.30 -9.05
N VAL A 72 2.82 1.18 -9.77
CA VAL A 72 4.16 0.77 -10.23
C VAL A 72 4.79 1.86 -11.10
N ILE A 73 4.03 2.44 -12.04
CA ILE A 73 4.52 3.55 -12.90
C ILE A 73 4.93 4.76 -12.06
N ALA A 74 4.15 5.12 -11.04
CA ALA A 74 4.46 6.23 -10.15
C ALA A 74 5.68 5.94 -9.26
N ILE A 75 5.83 4.72 -8.74
CA ILE A 75 7.01 4.31 -7.96
C ILE A 75 8.27 4.37 -8.82
N GLU A 76 8.25 3.89 -10.06
CA GLU A 76 9.37 4.02 -11.01
C GLU A 76 9.74 5.48 -11.27
N LYS A 77 8.76 6.40 -11.22
CA LYS A 77 9.02 7.84 -11.30
C LYS A 77 9.67 8.38 -10.02
N LEU A 78 9.22 7.96 -8.84
CA LEU A 78 9.76 8.36 -7.53
C LEU A 78 11.20 7.86 -7.33
N LEU A 79 11.51 6.63 -7.76
CA LEU A 79 12.83 6.01 -7.65
C LEU A 79 13.95 6.79 -8.35
N LYS A 80 13.61 7.70 -9.26
CA LYS A 80 14.57 8.62 -9.90
C LYS A 80 15.20 9.62 -8.93
N LYS A 81 14.57 9.86 -7.77
CA LYS A 81 15.05 10.78 -6.73
C LYS A 81 15.16 10.13 -5.35
N PHE A 82 14.24 9.23 -5.03
CA PHE A 82 14.10 8.63 -3.71
C PHE A 82 14.49 7.15 -3.78
N PRO A 83 15.68 6.76 -3.28
CA PRO A 83 16.18 5.38 -3.41
C PRO A 83 15.33 4.33 -2.70
N LYS A 84 14.62 4.70 -1.63
CA LYS A 84 13.77 3.80 -0.85
C LYS A 84 12.32 4.27 -0.81
N ILE A 85 11.42 3.50 -1.41
CA ILE A 85 9.99 3.79 -1.44
C ILE A 85 9.24 2.79 -0.56
N LEU A 86 8.46 3.28 0.40
CA LEU A 86 7.52 2.43 1.13
C LEU A 86 6.15 2.53 0.46
N TYR A 87 5.64 1.41 -0.03
CA TYR A 87 4.27 1.26 -0.49
C TYR A 87 3.42 0.67 0.64
N ILE A 88 2.32 1.34 0.98
CA ILE A 88 1.35 0.93 2.00
C ILE A 88 0.01 0.75 1.32
N ASP A 89 -0.63 -0.39 1.55
CA ASP A 89 -1.91 -0.76 0.96
C ASP A 89 -2.96 -0.96 2.05
N LEU A 90 -4.02 -0.15 2.00
CA LEU A 90 -5.17 -0.17 2.92
C LEU A 90 -6.46 -0.67 2.23
N ASP A 91 -6.36 -1.14 0.99
CA ASP A 91 -7.46 -1.84 0.32
C ASP A 91 -7.79 -3.13 1.08
N VAL A 92 -9.05 -3.57 1.00
CA VAL A 92 -9.43 -4.84 1.64
C VAL A 92 -8.76 -6.04 0.97
N HIS A 93 -8.37 -5.91 -0.30
CA HIS A 93 -7.68 -6.94 -1.07
C HIS A 93 -6.16 -6.79 -0.96
N HIS A 94 -5.45 -7.91 -1.06
CA HIS A 94 -3.99 -7.89 -1.12
C HIS A 94 -3.53 -7.19 -2.41
N GLY A 95 -2.63 -6.20 -2.29
CA GLY A 95 -1.96 -5.51 -3.39
C GLY A 95 -0.92 -6.36 -4.13
N ASN A 96 -1.36 -7.51 -4.65
CA ASN A 96 -0.57 -8.52 -5.34
C ASN A 96 0.24 -7.97 -6.52
N GLY A 97 -0.34 -7.15 -7.40
CA GLY A 97 0.35 -6.63 -8.58
C GLY A 97 1.55 -5.74 -8.22
N VAL A 98 1.41 -4.89 -7.20
CA VAL A 98 2.51 -4.06 -6.69
C VAL A 98 3.55 -4.91 -5.96
N GLN A 99 3.12 -5.86 -5.13
CA GLN A 99 4.04 -6.80 -4.47
C GLN A 99 4.86 -7.59 -5.48
N ASP A 100 4.23 -8.16 -6.50
CA ASP A 100 4.89 -8.98 -7.51
C ASP A 100 5.95 -8.18 -8.27
N ALA A 101 5.62 -6.94 -8.65
CA ALA A 101 6.53 -6.03 -9.35
C ALA A 101 7.83 -5.77 -8.57
N TYR A 102 7.76 -5.77 -7.24
CA TYR A 102 8.89 -5.43 -6.37
C TYR A 102 9.37 -6.58 -5.47
N SER A 103 8.82 -7.78 -5.60
CA SER A 103 9.10 -8.94 -4.74
C SER A 103 10.58 -9.29 -4.64
N SER A 104 11.38 -8.94 -5.64
CA SER A 104 12.84 -9.19 -5.68
C SER A 104 13.71 -7.95 -5.41
N SER A 105 13.08 -6.81 -5.12
CA SER A 105 13.73 -5.51 -4.90
C SER A 105 13.95 -5.22 -3.42
N LYS A 106 15.01 -4.47 -3.13
CA LYS A 106 15.24 -3.84 -1.81
C LYS A 106 15.00 -2.33 -1.82
N SER A 107 14.68 -1.76 -2.97
CA SER A 107 14.46 -0.31 -3.14
C SER A 107 13.01 0.06 -2.88
N VAL A 108 12.10 -0.92 -2.92
CA VAL A 108 10.69 -0.73 -2.65
C VAL A 108 10.27 -1.76 -1.62
N PHE A 109 9.65 -1.30 -0.53
CA PHE A 109 9.07 -2.15 0.49
C PHE A 109 7.56 -2.14 0.33
N THR A 110 6.92 -3.31 0.25
CA THR A 110 5.45 -3.40 0.17
C THR A 110 4.87 -3.83 1.52
N LEU A 111 3.92 -3.05 2.04
CA LEU A 111 3.19 -3.32 3.27
C LEU A 111 1.70 -3.33 2.98
N SER A 112 1.03 -4.47 3.14
CA SER A 112 -0.42 -4.60 2.89
C SER A 112 -1.15 -5.16 4.11
N PHE A 113 -2.29 -4.55 4.45
CA PHE A 113 -3.23 -5.02 5.45
C PHE A 113 -4.53 -5.38 4.74
N HIS A 114 -4.90 -6.65 4.71
CA HIS A 114 -5.99 -7.12 3.86
C HIS A 114 -6.73 -8.29 4.49
N LYS A 115 -7.96 -8.52 4.05
CA LYS A 115 -8.70 -9.73 4.41
C LYS A 115 -8.01 -10.93 3.74
N TYR A 116 -7.75 -11.98 4.50
CA TYR A 116 -7.11 -13.21 4.01
C TYR A 116 -7.85 -14.45 4.53
N GLU A 117 -8.74 -14.99 3.70
CA GLU A 117 -9.56 -16.16 4.00
C GLU A 117 -9.67 -17.07 2.77
N PRO A 118 -9.91 -18.39 2.95
CA PRO A 118 -10.11 -19.29 1.84
C PRO A 118 -11.22 -18.80 0.89
N GLY A 119 -10.87 -18.60 -0.37
CA GLY A 119 -11.80 -18.13 -1.41
C GLY A 119 -11.95 -16.61 -1.51
N PHE A 120 -11.30 -15.82 -0.66
CA PHE A 120 -11.24 -14.37 -0.80
C PHE A 120 -10.18 -13.97 -1.84
N TYR A 121 -10.55 -13.11 -2.78
CA TYR A 121 -9.66 -12.64 -3.84
C TYR A 121 -8.56 -11.73 -3.27
N PRO A 122 -7.31 -11.73 -3.80
CA PRO A 122 -6.78 -12.56 -4.88
C PRO A 122 -6.22 -13.93 -4.40
N GLY A 123 -6.38 -14.27 -3.12
CA GLY A 123 -5.89 -15.52 -2.54
C GLY A 123 -4.38 -15.56 -2.24
N SER A 124 -3.66 -14.46 -2.47
CA SER A 124 -2.26 -14.26 -2.08
C SER A 124 -2.15 -13.30 -0.88
N GLY A 125 -0.93 -13.04 -0.39
CA GLY A 125 -0.72 -12.14 0.74
C GLY A 125 -0.67 -12.87 2.09
N SER A 126 -0.24 -14.13 2.08
CA SER A 126 -0.06 -14.86 3.34
C SER A 126 1.02 -14.17 4.19
N ILE A 127 0.97 -14.34 5.51
CA ILE A 127 2.03 -13.84 6.41
C ILE A 127 3.43 -14.42 6.09
N ASN A 128 3.51 -15.49 5.29
CA ASN A 128 4.78 -16.08 4.85
C ASN A 128 5.28 -15.49 3.52
N ASP A 129 4.47 -14.68 2.84
CA ASP A 129 4.80 -14.07 1.56
C ASP A 129 5.65 -12.83 1.83
N ILE A 130 6.96 -13.04 1.95
CA ILE A 130 7.93 -12.03 2.45
C ILE A 130 8.89 -11.53 1.36
N GLY A 131 8.49 -11.64 0.09
CA GLY A 131 9.33 -11.38 -1.07
C GLY A 131 10.19 -12.58 -1.49
N SER A 132 10.94 -12.40 -2.55
CA SER A 132 11.73 -13.43 -3.23
C SER A 132 13.16 -12.97 -3.47
N SER A 133 14.08 -13.91 -3.70
CA SER A 133 15.46 -13.59 -4.09
C SER A 133 16.12 -12.56 -3.15
N LYS A 134 16.59 -11.43 -3.68
CA LYS A 134 17.19 -10.33 -2.91
C LYS A 134 16.16 -9.47 -2.17
N GLY A 135 14.88 -9.54 -2.54
CA GLY A 135 13.79 -8.80 -1.88
C GLY A 135 13.17 -9.53 -0.69
N LYS A 136 13.71 -10.68 -0.27
CA LYS A 136 13.28 -11.33 0.98
C LYS A 136 13.44 -10.39 2.17
N GLY A 137 12.36 -10.22 2.93
CA GLY A 137 12.27 -9.27 4.05
C GLY A 137 11.75 -7.88 3.65
N TYR A 138 11.46 -7.64 2.37
CA TYR A 138 11.00 -6.35 1.83
C TYR A 138 9.54 -6.38 1.33
N SER A 139 8.82 -7.47 1.60
CA SER A 139 7.35 -7.53 1.53
C SER A 139 6.81 -7.95 2.89
N CYS A 140 5.79 -7.26 3.36
CA CYS A 140 5.13 -7.51 4.63
C CYS A 140 3.62 -7.56 4.42
N ASN A 141 3.03 -8.70 4.75
CA ASN A 141 1.60 -8.92 4.65
C ASN A 141 1.02 -9.15 6.03
N PHE A 142 -0.04 -8.40 6.34
CA PHE A 142 -0.83 -8.58 7.55
C PHE A 142 -2.20 -9.17 7.19
N PRO A 143 -2.34 -10.50 7.21
CA PRO A 143 -3.61 -11.14 6.95
C PRO A 143 -4.58 -10.85 8.12
N LEU A 144 -5.76 -10.34 7.79
CA LEU A 144 -6.85 -10.10 8.73
C LEU A 144 -8.00 -11.06 8.42
N HIS A 145 -8.71 -11.47 9.47
CA HIS A 145 -10.01 -12.10 9.34
C HIS A 145 -11.06 -11.05 8.99
N GLU A 146 -12.18 -11.52 8.44
CA GLU A 146 -13.28 -10.63 8.10
C GLU A 146 -13.75 -9.75 9.28
N LEU A 147 -14.41 -8.65 8.92
CA LEU A 147 -15.06 -7.71 9.81
C LEU A 147 -14.12 -7.02 10.79
N TYR A 148 -12.82 -6.94 10.47
CA TYR A 148 -11.87 -6.17 11.26
C TYR A 148 -12.32 -4.72 11.37
N SER A 149 -12.28 -4.20 12.59
CA SER A 149 -12.76 -2.89 12.98
C SER A 149 -11.66 -1.83 12.91
N ASP A 150 -12.07 -0.57 13.06
CA ASP A 150 -11.14 0.55 13.25
C ASP A 150 -10.13 0.29 14.37
N ASP A 151 -10.56 -0.25 15.52
CA ASP A 151 -9.65 -0.51 16.65
C ASP A 151 -8.61 -1.58 16.31
N THR A 152 -9.02 -2.61 15.56
CA THR A 152 -8.12 -3.66 15.08
C THR A 152 -7.11 -3.09 14.09
N ILE A 153 -7.55 -2.35 13.07
CA ILE A 153 -6.64 -1.80 12.07
C ILE A 153 -5.68 -0.78 12.70
N GLU A 154 -6.16 0.09 13.59
CA GLU A 154 -5.32 1.08 14.28
C GLU A 154 -4.24 0.38 15.13
N TYR A 155 -4.63 -0.66 15.88
CA TYR A 155 -3.69 -1.45 16.70
C TYR A 155 -2.59 -2.10 15.87
N VAL A 156 -2.95 -2.83 14.81
CA VAL A 156 -1.97 -3.57 14.00
C VAL A 156 -1.14 -2.62 13.14
N PHE A 157 -1.78 -1.60 12.57
CA PHE A 157 -1.12 -0.60 11.73
C PHE A 157 -0.06 0.11 12.56
N GLU A 158 -0.38 0.60 13.77
CA GLU A 158 0.60 1.28 14.60
C GLU A 158 1.85 0.44 14.84
N LYS A 159 1.68 -0.83 15.25
CA LYS A 159 2.82 -1.69 15.59
C LYS A 159 3.64 -2.04 14.35
N VAL A 160 2.99 -2.48 13.28
CA VAL A 160 3.66 -2.98 12.08
C VAL A 160 4.28 -1.85 11.29
N PHE A 161 3.56 -0.74 11.08
CA PHE A 161 4.09 0.44 10.37
C PHE A 161 5.34 1.00 11.07
N ASN A 162 5.33 1.12 12.40
CA ASN A 162 6.51 1.63 13.11
C ASN A 162 7.71 0.67 13.00
N SER A 163 7.49 -0.65 13.06
CA SER A 163 8.54 -1.65 12.81
C SER A 163 9.09 -1.56 11.39
N VAL A 164 8.23 -1.51 10.37
CA VAL A 164 8.61 -1.39 8.95
C VAL A 164 9.36 -0.07 8.71
N TYR A 165 8.85 1.05 9.21
CA TYR A 165 9.48 2.35 9.05
C TYR A 165 10.87 2.39 9.68
N SER A 166 11.04 1.79 10.86
CA SER A 166 12.34 1.71 11.55
C SER A 166 13.33 0.79 10.81
N TYR A 167 12.85 -0.34 10.28
CA TYR A 167 13.65 -1.30 9.52
C TYR A 167 14.10 -0.75 8.16
N PHE A 168 13.15 -0.19 7.40
CA PHE A 168 13.37 0.20 6.01
C PHE A 168 13.85 1.66 5.87
N ASN A 169 13.39 2.55 6.73
CA ASN A 169 13.65 3.99 6.73
C ASN A 169 13.47 4.62 5.32
N PRO A 170 12.22 4.73 4.82
CA PRO A 170 11.94 5.17 3.46
C PRO A 170 12.27 6.65 3.21
N ASP A 171 12.53 6.97 1.95
CA ASP A 171 12.77 8.33 1.46
C ASP A 171 11.48 8.99 0.95
N ALA A 172 10.53 8.20 0.45
CA ALA A 172 9.18 8.62 0.09
C ALA A 172 8.18 7.48 0.33
N ILE A 173 6.89 7.82 0.45
CA ILE A 173 5.82 6.88 0.78
C ILE A 173 4.72 6.97 -0.26
N VAL A 174 4.15 5.83 -0.65
CA VAL A 174 2.93 5.73 -1.45
C VAL A 174 1.89 5.00 -0.61
N VAL A 175 0.72 5.59 -0.41
CA VAL A 175 -0.39 4.97 0.31
C VAL A 175 -1.56 4.80 -0.64
N GLN A 176 -1.97 3.55 -0.86
CA GLN A 176 -3.22 3.20 -1.52
C GLN A 176 -4.32 3.25 -0.45
N CYS A 177 -5.41 3.96 -0.74
CA CYS A 177 -6.54 4.19 0.18
C CYS A 177 -7.83 3.62 -0.43
N GLY A 178 -7.78 2.37 -0.88
CA GLY A 178 -8.92 1.62 -1.37
C GLY A 178 -10.02 1.62 -0.34
N ALA A 179 -11.20 2.09 -0.74
CA ALA A 179 -12.35 2.38 0.11
C ALA A 179 -13.27 1.16 0.33
N ASP A 180 -12.93 0.00 -0.20
CA ASP A 180 -13.72 -1.23 -0.08
C ASP A 180 -13.53 -1.98 1.25
N ALA A 181 -12.59 -1.55 2.10
CA ALA A 181 -12.57 -1.97 3.51
C ALA A 181 -13.55 -1.16 4.39
N LEU A 182 -14.21 -0.14 3.85
CA LEU A 182 -15.27 0.57 4.57
C LEU A 182 -16.43 -0.36 4.89
N ALA A 183 -17.07 -0.11 6.03
CA ALA A 183 -18.31 -0.76 6.40
C ALA A 183 -19.36 -0.61 5.28
N ARG A 184 -20.08 -1.71 5.01
CA ARG A 184 -21.18 -1.81 4.04
C ARG A 184 -20.77 -1.73 2.57
N ASP A 185 -19.47 -1.86 2.26
CA ASP A 185 -19.04 -2.08 0.89
C ASP A 185 -19.52 -3.47 0.39
N PRO A 186 -20.06 -3.58 -0.85
CA PRO A 186 -20.60 -4.84 -1.35
C PRO A 186 -19.55 -5.90 -1.73
N HIS A 187 -18.31 -5.52 -2.01
CA HIS A 187 -17.21 -6.46 -2.27
C HIS A 187 -16.28 -6.61 -1.05
N GLY A 188 -16.44 -5.74 -0.07
CA GLY A 188 -15.65 -5.69 1.14
C GLY A 188 -15.74 -6.92 2.05
N GLY A 189 -15.00 -6.83 3.13
CA GLY A 189 -14.94 -7.86 4.16
C GLY A 189 -14.44 -7.30 5.49
N ALA A 190 -14.56 -5.99 5.69
CA ALA A 190 -14.08 -5.25 6.85
C ALA A 190 -15.18 -4.31 7.36
N GLN A 191 -14.91 -3.63 8.48
CA GLN A 191 -15.84 -2.67 9.10
C GLN A 191 -15.16 -1.36 9.43
N LEU A 192 -14.31 -0.87 8.54
CA LEU A 192 -13.65 0.40 8.76
C LEU A 192 -14.63 1.56 8.56
N THR A 193 -14.34 2.64 9.27
CA THR A 193 -14.95 3.94 9.05
C THR A 193 -13.90 4.93 8.54
N THR A 194 -14.32 6.16 8.28
CA THR A 194 -13.38 7.25 7.94
C THR A 194 -12.34 7.46 9.05
N ARG A 195 -12.67 7.15 10.31
CA ARG A 195 -11.76 7.25 11.45
C ARG A 195 -10.54 6.35 11.29
N GLY A 196 -10.74 5.05 11.04
CA GLY A 196 -9.64 4.07 10.94
C GLY A 196 -8.66 4.42 9.82
N TYR A 197 -9.18 4.74 8.63
CA TYR A 197 -8.34 5.21 7.51
C TYR A 197 -7.58 6.50 7.85
N CYS A 198 -8.27 7.53 8.36
CA CYS A 198 -7.65 8.80 8.68
C CYS A 198 -6.58 8.64 9.78
N SER A 199 -6.78 7.73 10.73
CA SER A 199 -5.79 7.39 11.75
C SER A 199 -4.52 6.83 11.10
N CYS A 200 -4.65 5.80 10.26
CA CYS A 200 -3.52 5.19 9.55
C CYS A 200 -2.77 6.20 8.66
N VAL A 201 -3.49 6.96 7.84
CA VAL A 201 -2.89 7.97 6.94
C VAL A 201 -2.21 9.07 7.74
N ARG A 202 -2.81 9.55 8.84
CA ARG A 202 -2.18 10.56 9.71
C ARG A 202 -0.84 10.08 10.27
N MET A 203 -0.78 8.84 10.74
CA MET A 203 0.48 8.26 11.24
C MET A 203 1.59 8.23 10.18
N VAL A 204 1.23 8.03 8.91
CA VAL A 204 2.17 8.11 7.79
C VAL A 204 2.63 9.54 7.58
N LEU A 205 1.69 10.49 7.51
CA LEU A 205 1.99 11.91 7.28
C LEU A 205 2.81 12.54 8.40
N ASP A 206 2.66 12.07 9.64
CA ASP A 206 3.47 12.49 10.79
C ASP A 206 4.97 12.21 10.62
N LYS A 207 5.35 11.27 9.73
CA LYS A 207 6.75 11.02 9.37
C LYS A 207 7.35 12.11 8.46
N ARG A 208 6.51 13.01 7.92
CA ARG A 208 6.89 14.17 7.08
C ARG A 208 7.80 13.77 5.90
N LYS A 209 7.46 12.63 5.28
CA LYS A 209 8.09 12.18 4.03
C LYS A 209 7.23 12.63 2.84
N PRO A 210 7.84 12.89 1.66
CA PRO A 210 7.07 13.04 0.43
C PRO A 210 6.12 11.87 0.26
N THR A 211 4.81 12.15 0.24
CA THR A 211 3.77 11.12 0.30
C THR A 211 2.82 11.24 -0.87
N MET A 212 2.58 10.14 -1.58
CA MET A 212 1.54 10.05 -2.58
C MET A 212 0.34 9.29 -2.01
N LEU A 213 -0.86 9.83 -2.14
CA LEU A 213 -2.11 9.16 -1.77
C LEU A 213 -2.88 8.78 -3.04
N LEU A 214 -3.32 7.53 -3.12
CA LEU A 214 -4.08 6.99 -4.24
C LEU A 214 -5.43 6.46 -3.77
N GLY A 215 -6.37 6.30 -4.71
CA GLY A 215 -7.64 5.62 -4.47
C GLY A 215 -7.46 4.10 -4.36
N GLY A 216 -8.32 3.35 -5.04
CA GLY A 216 -8.37 1.89 -5.01
C GLY A 216 -9.78 1.35 -5.24
N GLY A 217 -10.08 0.19 -4.67
CA GLY A 217 -11.46 -0.33 -4.61
C GLY A 217 -12.41 0.62 -3.88
N GLY A 218 -13.73 0.38 -3.96
CA GLY A 218 -14.74 1.28 -3.39
C GLY A 218 -16.05 1.23 -4.16
N TYR A 219 -16.85 0.23 -3.86
CA TYR A 219 -18.01 -0.17 -4.67
C TYR A 219 -19.32 0.34 -4.10
N LYS A 220 -19.31 0.83 -2.85
CA LYS A 220 -20.29 1.81 -2.37
C LYS A 220 -19.77 3.22 -2.64
N HIS A 221 -19.99 3.73 -3.86
CA HIS A 221 -19.38 4.99 -4.34
C HIS A 221 -19.59 6.20 -3.43
N THR A 222 -20.75 6.31 -2.77
CA THR A 222 -21.00 7.39 -1.80
C THR A 222 -20.10 7.31 -0.58
N ASN A 223 -19.78 6.11 -0.11
CA ASN A 223 -18.86 5.91 1.00
C ASN A 223 -17.41 6.13 0.58
N ALA A 224 -17.03 5.75 -0.65
CA ALA A 224 -15.72 6.10 -1.20
C ALA A 224 -15.54 7.62 -1.28
N ALA A 225 -16.56 8.35 -1.76
CA ALA A 225 -16.55 9.82 -1.81
C ALA A 225 -16.41 10.45 -0.41
N ARG A 226 -17.17 9.95 0.59
CA ARG A 226 -17.04 10.36 1.99
C ARG A 226 -15.61 10.16 2.50
N LEU A 227 -15.04 8.98 2.31
CA LEU A 227 -13.69 8.65 2.78
C LEU A 227 -12.63 9.55 2.15
N TRP A 228 -12.59 9.63 0.82
CA TRP A 228 -11.57 10.40 0.12
C TRP A 228 -11.70 11.90 0.37
N THR A 229 -12.92 12.40 0.61
CA THR A 229 -13.16 13.78 1.09
C THR A 229 -12.56 13.98 2.48
N SER A 230 -12.82 13.08 3.43
CA SER A 230 -12.29 13.15 4.80
C SER A 230 -10.76 13.08 4.84
N ILE A 231 -10.14 12.21 4.04
CA ILE A 231 -8.67 12.15 3.93
C ILE A 231 -8.15 13.46 3.33
N THR A 232 -8.79 13.99 2.29
CA THR A 232 -8.36 15.25 1.65
C THR A 232 -8.43 16.43 2.62
N ALA A 233 -9.51 16.55 3.39
CA ALA A 233 -9.67 17.58 4.41
C ALA A 233 -8.60 17.47 5.51
N MET A 234 -8.33 16.25 5.96
CA MET A 234 -7.27 15.96 6.93
C MET A 234 -5.88 16.34 6.42
N VAL A 235 -5.55 16.02 5.15
CA VAL A 235 -4.30 16.44 4.50
C VAL A 235 -4.21 17.96 4.38
N ALA A 236 -5.31 18.63 4.06
CA ALA A 236 -5.39 20.08 3.94
C ALA A 236 -5.34 20.80 5.30
N GLY A 237 -5.50 20.09 6.41
CA GLY A 237 -5.62 20.68 7.75
C GLY A 237 -6.89 21.52 7.91
N ILE A 238 -7.97 21.13 7.23
CA ILE A 238 -9.26 21.82 7.24
C ILE A 238 -10.26 20.95 7.99
N ASP A 239 -10.85 21.50 9.03
CA ASP A 239 -12.02 20.91 9.67
C ASP A 239 -13.25 21.16 8.78
N ILE A 240 -13.95 20.10 8.42
CA ILE A 240 -15.16 20.14 7.62
C ILE A 240 -16.37 19.73 8.47
N ASP A 241 -17.54 20.30 8.18
CA ASP A 241 -18.79 19.92 8.81
C ASP A 241 -19.16 18.49 8.39
N ASP A 242 -19.83 17.76 9.28
CA ASP A 242 -20.29 16.40 8.98
C ASP A 242 -21.45 16.40 7.97
N SER A 243 -22.20 17.50 7.87
CA SER A 243 -23.25 17.69 6.87
C SER A 243 -22.66 17.86 5.47
N ILE A 244 -23.10 17.02 4.53
CA ILE A 244 -22.67 17.09 3.14
C ILE A 244 -23.32 18.31 2.48
N PRO A 245 -22.53 19.22 1.87
CA PRO A 245 -23.06 20.40 1.19
C PRO A 245 -23.86 20.01 -0.05
N GLU A 246 -24.91 20.79 -0.37
CA GLU A 246 -25.71 20.58 -1.57
C GLU A 246 -24.85 20.67 -2.85
N HIS A 247 -25.08 19.72 -3.76
CA HIS A 247 -24.45 19.58 -5.07
C HIS A 247 -25.32 18.64 -5.94
N ASP A 248 -24.98 18.48 -7.21
CA ASP A 248 -25.80 17.72 -8.17
C ASP A 248 -26.07 16.27 -7.74
N ASP A 249 -25.08 15.62 -7.13
CA ASP A 249 -25.18 14.25 -6.62
C ASP A 249 -25.70 14.17 -5.18
N TRP A 250 -25.94 15.30 -4.48
CA TRP A 250 -26.36 15.32 -3.07
C TRP A 250 -27.52 14.36 -2.71
N PRO A 251 -28.57 14.18 -3.54
CA PRO A 251 -29.68 13.28 -3.22
C PRO A 251 -29.27 11.82 -3.00
N ILE A 252 -28.14 11.36 -3.57
CA ILE A 252 -27.71 9.96 -3.46
C ILE A 252 -27.07 9.64 -2.10
N TYR A 253 -26.75 10.66 -1.30
CA TYR A 253 -26.17 10.51 0.04
C TYR A 253 -27.20 10.27 1.14
N GLY A 254 -28.49 10.32 0.81
CA GLY A 254 -29.56 10.04 1.74
C GLY A 254 -29.49 8.63 2.36
N PRO A 255 -30.17 8.41 3.49
CA PRO A 255 -31.11 9.34 4.12
C PRO A 255 -30.49 10.33 5.11
N ASP A 256 -29.22 10.17 5.48
CA ASP A 256 -28.58 10.99 6.53
C ASP A 256 -27.93 12.28 6.01
N TYR A 257 -27.39 12.25 4.79
CA TYR A 257 -26.62 13.36 4.20
C TYR A 257 -25.39 13.75 5.03
N MET A 258 -24.80 12.79 5.73
CA MET A 258 -23.64 12.99 6.61
C MET A 258 -22.37 12.36 6.01
N LEU A 259 -21.19 12.90 6.32
CA LEU A 259 -19.89 12.38 5.92
C LEU A 259 -19.49 11.15 6.74
N THR A 260 -19.91 11.11 8.01
CA THR A 260 -19.62 10.00 8.92
C THR A 260 -20.22 8.69 8.39
N ILE A 261 -19.41 7.64 8.44
CA ILE A 261 -19.81 6.28 8.09
C ILE A 261 -19.88 5.48 9.38
N GLU A 262 -21.08 5.05 9.75
CA GLU A 262 -21.28 4.21 10.93
C GLU A 262 -20.95 2.74 10.62
N PRO A 263 -20.23 2.05 11.52
CA PRO A 263 -20.00 0.62 11.39
C PRO A 263 -21.32 -0.14 11.51
N THR A 264 -21.28 -1.43 11.20
CA THR A 264 -22.44 -2.31 11.44
C THR A 264 -22.37 -2.89 12.86
N LEU A 265 -23.41 -3.61 13.28
CA LEU A 265 -23.38 -4.36 14.55
C LEU A 265 -22.64 -5.70 14.43
N ALA A 266 -22.06 -6.00 13.26
CA ALA A 266 -21.34 -7.24 13.06
C ALA A 266 -20.06 -7.25 13.92
N LYS A 267 -19.65 -8.43 14.37
CA LYS A 267 -18.59 -8.57 15.37
C LYS A 267 -17.24 -8.77 14.71
N ASP A 268 -16.25 -8.01 15.16
CA ASP A 268 -14.84 -8.27 14.86
C ASP A 268 -14.36 -9.50 15.64
N ASN A 269 -13.91 -10.52 14.90
CA ASN A 269 -13.39 -11.77 15.47
C ASN A 269 -11.86 -11.89 15.40
N ASN A 270 -11.17 -10.82 15.02
CA ASN A 270 -9.71 -10.73 15.05
C ASN A 270 -9.22 -10.63 16.49
N LYS A 271 -9.09 -11.79 17.14
CA LYS A 271 -8.68 -11.85 18.54
C LYS A 271 -7.28 -11.30 18.72
N LYS A 272 -7.05 -10.60 19.83
CA LYS A 272 -5.76 -9.99 20.16
C LYS A 272 -4.61 -11.01 20.13
N GLU A 273 -4.83 -12.24 20.58
CA GLU A 273 -3.81 -13.30 20.53
C GLU A 273 -3.34 -13.58 19.10
N TYR A 274 -4.27 -13.67 18.14
CA TYR A 274 -3.93 -13.86 16.73
C TYR A 274 -3.16 -12.66 16.17
N LEU A 275 -3.62 -11.45 16.48
CA LEU A 275 -2.97 -10.21 16.03
C LEU A 275 -1.53 -10.12 16.57
N ASP A 276 -1.33 -10.42 17.85
CA ASP A 276 -0.03 -10.42 18.50
C ASP A 276 0.91 -11.49 17.91
N ASP A 277 0.40 -12.69 17.63
CA ASP A 277 1.17 -13.75 16.97
C ASP A 277 1.63 -13.33 15.57
N CYS A 278 0.76 -12.68 14.79
CA CYS A 278 1.12 -12.10 13.50
C CYS A 278 2.21 -11.02 13.65
N ILE A 279 2.03 -10.07 14.58
CA ILE A 279 3.00 -9.00 14.86
C ILE A 279 4.36 -9.59 15.25
N ASN A 280 4.38 -10.58 16.14
CA ASN A 280 5.60 -11.24 16.61
C ASN A 280 6.34 -11.94 15.47
N LYS A 281 5.61 -12.62 14.59
CA LYS A 281 6.18 -13.28 13.42
C LYS A 281 6.79 -12.28 12.44
N ILE A 282 6.08 -11.19 12.16
CA ILE A 282 6.57 -10.10 11.30
C ILE A 282 7.85 -9.48 11.87
N ASN A 283 7.84 -9.13 13.16
CA ASN A 283 9.03 -8.58 13.84
C ASN A 283 10.21 -9.57 13.81
N GLY A 284 9.94 -10.87 13.97
CA GLY A 284 10.95 -11.93 13.83
C GLY A 284 11.59 -11.96 12.45
N ASN A 285 10.82 -11.73 11.38
CA ASN A 285 11.36 -11.62 10.03
C ASN A 285 12.29 -10.41 9.88
N PHE A 286 11.93 -9.24 10.41
CA PHE A 286 12.80 -8.06 10.36
C PHE A 286 14.12 -8.29 11.08
N ILE A 287 14.11 -8.94 12.24
CA ILE A 287 15.35 -9.31 12.97
C ILE A 287 16.21 -10.24 12.10
N LYS A 288 15.60 -11.29 11.53
CA LYS A 288 16.31 -12.27 10.70
C LYS A 288 17.00 -11.63 9.50
N TYR A 289 16.28 -10.83 8.71
CA TYR A 289 16.82 -10.27 7.47
C TYR A 289 17.65 -8.98 7.70
N SER A 290 17.52 -8.31 8.85
CA SER A 290 18.48 -7.28 9.27
C SER A 290 19.90 -7.85 9.47
N ILE A 291 19.98 -9.05 10.09
CA ILE A 291 21.27 -9.71 10.35
C ILE A 291 21.93 -10.17 9.06
N GLU A 292 21.17 -10.77 8.13
CA GLU A 292 21.70 -11.24 6.85
C GLU A 292 22.29 -10.09 6.00
N ASP A 293 21.64 -8.92 6.01
CA ASP A 293 22.13 -7.74 5.30
C ASP A 293 23.43 -7.20 5.90
N ASN A 294 23.53 -7.15 7.22
CA ASN A 294 24.76 -6.76 7.93
C ASN A 294 25.89 -7.79 7.73
N TYR A 295 25.58 -9.08 7.71
CA TYR A 295 26.56 -10.14 7.48
C TYR A 295 27.17 -10.05 6.07
N CYS A 296 26.36 -9.75 5.05
CA CYS A 296 26.86 -9.51 3.70
C CYS A 296 27.83 -8.32 3.65
N VAL A 297 27.53 -7.22 4.35
CA VAL A 297 28.43 -6.06 4.45
C VAL A 297 29.74 -6.46 5.13
N MET A 298 29.69 -7.22 6.23
CA MET A 298 30.89 -7.69 6.93
C MET A 298 31.76 -8.60 6.05
N VAL A 299 31.15 -9.53 5.31
CA VAL A 299 31.89 -10.44 4.40
C VAL A 299 32.53 -9.67 3.24
N ILE A 300 31.84 -8.67 2.67
CA ILE A 300 32.42 -7.80 1.63
C ILE A 300 33.61 -7.01 2.18
N ILE A 301 33.50 -6.48 3.40
CA ILE A 301 34.61 -5.78 4.04
C ILE A 301 35.78 -6.73 4.32
N GLU A 302 35.52 -7.97 4.75
CA GLU A 302 36.58 -8.96 4.99
C GLU A 302 37.29 -9.37 3.68
N LEU A 303 36.54 -9.56 2.59
CA LEU A 303 37.08 -9.86 1.27
C LEU A 303 37.90 -8.68 0.72
N LEU A 304 37.39 -7.46 0.81
CA LEU A 304 38.12 -6.24 0.46
C LEU A 304 39.40 -6.09 1.30
N CYS A 305 39.33 -6.35 2.61
CA CYS A 305 40.50 -6.35 3.48
C CYS A 305 41.57 -7.35 3.02
N LYS A 306 41.19 -8.56 2.62
CA LYS A 306 42.11 -9.59 2.08
C LYS A 306 42.74 -9.17 0.76
N THR A 307 41.98 -8.55 -0.15
CA THR A 307 42.49 -8.04 -1.43
C THR A 307 43.43 -6.83 -1.25
N ILE A 308 43.12 -5.94 -0.32
CA ILE A 308 43.94 -4.75 -0.02
C ILE A 308 45.26 -5.14 0.68
N HIS A 309 45.22 -6.10 1.62
CA HIS A 309 46.44 -6.63 2.26
C HIS A 309 47.38 -7.31 1.26
N GLY A 310 46.85 -7.91 0.19
CA GLY A 310 47.65 -8.49 -0.88
C GLY A 310 48.36 -7.48 -1.78
N SER A 311 48.02 -6.18 -1.71
CA SER A 311 48.48 -5.18 -2.70
C SER A 311 49.17 -3.94 -2.14
N THR A 312 49.13 -3.63 -0.83
CA THR A 312 49.74 -2.37 -0.32
C THR A 312 50.33 -2.46 1.10
N GLN A 313 51.49 -1.81 1.31
CA GLN A 313 52.18 -1.61 2.60
C GLN A 313 51.49 -0.58 3.55
N LYS A 314 50.18 -0.35 3.45
CA LYS A 314 49.49 0.64 4.30
C LYS A 314 48.53 -0.04 5.28
N LYS A 315 48.71 0.24 6.58
CA LYS A 315 47.80 -0.18 7.65
C LYS A 315 46.53 0.69 7.59
N ILE A 316 45.41 0.11 7.15
CA ILE A 316 44.08 0.74 7.19
C ILE A 316 43.34 0.18 8.41
N PHE A 317 42.83 1.07 9.27
CA PHE A 317 41.99 0.73 10.42
C PHE A 317 40.52 1.05 10.08
N PHE A 318 39.64 0.09 10.31
CA PHE A 318 38.18 0.28 10.21
C PHE A 318 37.57 0.25 11.61
N ILE A 319 36.72 1.24 11.91
CA ILE A 319 35.96 1.32 13.16
C ILE A 319 34.50 0.98 12.82
N PHE A 320 33.94 0.00 13.51
CA PHE A 320 32.52 -0.36 13.42
C PHE A 320 31.78 0.19 14.64
N PHE A 321 30.65 0.86 14.43
CA PHE A 321 29.72 1.21 15.49
C PHE A 321 28.68 0.08 15.62
N ARG A 322 28.44 -0.34 16.87
CA ARG A 322 27.36 -1.28 17.24
C ARG A 322 26.04 -0.53 17.40
#